data_AF-A0A914YU39-F1
#
_entry.id   AF-A0A914YU39-F1
#
_cell.length_a   1.000
_cell.length_b   1.000
_cell.length_c   1.000
_cell.angle_alpha   90.00
_cell.angle_beta   90.00
_cell.angle_gamma   90.00
#
_symmetry.space_group_name_H-M   'P 1'
#
loop_
_entity.id
_entity.type
_entity.pdbx_description
1 polymer ?
#
loop_
_entity_poly.entity_id
_entity_poly.type
_entity_poly.pdbx_seq_one_letter_code
_entity_poly.pdbx_strand_id
1 'polypeptide(L)'
;MLAAWIRTKYPHIVDGAIAGSAPVFWFQNANITQDIFAKIVTRTFKTSGCNVKTIVAAFDAIDELSKSDQGRNFLNQVFVLDKKSQIEKIEDSKFLKDFISETMKSMAMIDYPYPANFLTPLPVNLKEKMFGY
;
A
#
# COMPACT_ATOMS: atom_id res chain seq x y z
N MET A 1 -7.15 7.93 -16.61
CA MET A 1 -7.20 7.10 -17.83
C MET A 1 -8.31 7.55 -18.77
N LEU A 2 -9.56 7.65 -18.31
CA LEU A 2 -10.71 8.10 -19.11
C LEU A 2 -10.45 9.41 -19.88
N ALA A 3 -9.88 10.43 -19.23
CA ALA A 3 -9.51 11.69 -19.88
C ALA A 3 -8.53 11.51 -21.06
N ALA A 4 -7.52 10.65 -20.91
CA ALA A 4 -6.60 10.34 -22.01
C ALA A 4 -7.35 9.60 -23.15
N TRP A 5 -8.16 8.60 -22.80
CA TRP A 5 -8.84 7.78 -23.79
C TRP A 5 -9.93 8.51 -24.58
N ILE A 6 -10.70 9.40 -23.93
CA ILE A 6 -11.72 10.19 -24.65
C ILE A 6 -11.05 11.12 -25.67
N ARG A 7 -9.92 11.75 -25.32
CA ARG A 7 -9.14 12.56 -26.26
C ARG A 7 -8.57 11.72 -27.40
N THR A 8 -8.06 10.52 -27.12
CA THR A 8 -7.55 9.61 -28.15
C THR A 8 -8.65 9.11 -29.10
N LYS A 9 -9.82 8.76 -28.58
CA LYS A 9 -10.92 8.15 -29.37
C LYS A 9 -11.82 9.17 -30.05
N TYR A 10 -12.01 10.34 -29.45
CA TYR A 10 -12.91 11.38 -29.94
C TYR A 10 -12.19 12.73 -30.06
N PRO A 11 -11.11 12.81 -30.87
CA PRO A 11 -10.34 14.04 -30.99
C PRO A 11 -11.11 15.19 -31.68
N HIS A 12 -12.24 14.88 -32.31
CA HIS A 12 -13.16 15.83 -32.94
C HIS A 12 -14.19 16.41 -31.95
N ILE A 13 -14.31 15.84 -30.75
CA ILE A 13 -15.23 16.30 -29.69
C ILE A 13 -14.46 17.05 -28.61
N VAL A 14 -13.25 16.57 -28.28
CA VAL A 14 -12.44 17.09 -27.18
C VAL A 14 -11.13 17.66 -27.72
N ASP A 15 -10.91 18.97 -27.56
CA ASP A 15 -9.70 19.65 -28.05
C ASP A 15 -8.42 19.22 -27.32
N GLY A 16 -8.51 18.86 -26.03
CA GLY A 16 -7.37 18.43 -25.22
C GLY A 16 -7.79 17.78 -23.90
N ALA A 17 -6.87 17.10 -23.23
CA ALA A 17 -7.12 16.46 -21.94
C ALA A 17 -5.90 16.47 -21.03
N ILE A 18 -6.13 16.70 -19.73
CA ILE A 18 -5.13 16.51 -18.67
C ILE A 18 -5.48 15.23 -17.91
N ALA A 19 -4.56 14.27 -17.93
CA ALA A 19 -4.75 12.97 -17.27
C ALA A 19 -3.77 12.83 -16.08
N GLY A 20 -4.16 13.37 -14.92
CA GLY A 20 -3.38 13.28 -13.69
C GLY A 20 -3.25 11.84 -13.18
N SER A 21 -2.03 11.43 -12.84
CA SER A 21 -1.71 10.11 -12.25
C SER A 21 -2.38 8.94 -12.96
N ALA A 22 -2.45 8.96 -14.30
CA ALA A 22 -3.14 7.95 -15.10
C ALA A 22 -2.19 6.84 -15.58
N PRO A 23 -2.27 5.61 -15.02
CA PRO A 23 -1.36 4.52 -15.39
C PRO A 23 -1.79 3.86 -16.72
N VAL A 24 -1.74 4.59 -17.83
CA VAL A 24 -2.22 4.15 -19.16
C VAL A 24 -1.46 2.95 -19.76
N PHE A 25 -0.29 2.62 -19.21
CA PHE A 25 0.52 1.46 -19.61
C PHE A 25 0.44 0.30 -18.61
N TRP A 26 -0.43 0.35 -17.60
CA TRP A 26 -0.59 -0.73 -16.62
C TRP A 26 -1.60 -1.78 -17.09
N PHE A 27 -1.30 -2.44 -18.21
CA PHE A 27 -2.16 -3.47 -18.80
C PHE A 27 -1.34 -4.70 -19.19
N GLN A 28 -2.04 -5.83 -19.38
CA GLN A 28 -1.43 -7.04 -19.92
C GLN A 28 -0.76 -6.72 -21.27
N ASN A 29 0.43 -7.28 -21.50
CA ASN A 29 1.25 -7.07 -22.70
C ASN A 29 1.83 -5.65 -22.88
N ALA A 30 1.62 -4.73 -21.95
CA ALA A 30 2.51 -3.60 -21.83
C ALA A 30 3.84 -4.12 -21.25
N ASN A 31 4.98 -3.75 -21.84
CA ASN A 31 6.33 -4.21 -21.45
C ASN A 31 6.76 -3.61 -20.09
N ILE A 32 5.95 -3.84 -19.05
CA ILE A 32 6.06 -3.31 -17.70
C ILE A 32 6.06 -4.49 -16.74
N THR A 33 6.98 -4.47 -15.79
CA THR A 33 7.06 -5.52 -14.76
C THR A 33 5.90 -5.40 -13.80
N GLN A 34 5.24 -6.52 -13.48
CA GLN A 34 4.04 -6.54 -12.62
C GLN A 34 4.32 -6.01 -11.20
N ASP A 35 5.56 -6.12 -10.74
CA ASP A 35 5.99 -5.71 -9.40
C ASP A 35 6.45 -4.25 -9.30
N ILE A 36 6.41 -3.48 -10.39
CA ILE A 36 6.97 -2.12 -10.40
C ILE A 36 6.27 -1.18 -9.41
N PHE A 37 4.97 -1.35 -9.17
CA PHE A 37 4.23 -0.58 -8.17
C PHE A 37 4.75 -0.87 -6.76
N ALA A 38 4.92 -2.14 -6.40
CA ALA A 38 5.48 -2.54 -5.11
C ALA A 38 6.94 -2.06 -4.94
N LYS A 39 7.73 -2.07 -6.02
CA LYS A 39 9.10 -1.50 -6.02
C LYS A 39 9.09 0.00 -5.75
N ILE A 40 8.17 0.75 -6.38
CA ILE A 40 8.02 2.19 -6.16
C ILE A 40 7.59 2.48 -4.71
N VAL A 41 6.60 1.74 -4.19
CA VAL A 41 6.17 1.87 -2.79
C VAL A 41 7.33 1.60 -1.83
N THR A 42 8.08 0.51 -2.02
CA THR A 42 9.27 0.19 -1.23
C THR A 42 10.31 1.31 -1.29
N ARG A 43 10.56 1.87 -2.48
CA ARG A 43 11.47 2.99 -2.67
C ARG A 43 11.00 4.23 -1.91
N THR A 44 9.72 4.58 -1.98
CA THR A 44 9.12 5.73 -1.29
C THR A 44 9.39 5.68 0.22
N PHE A 45 9.18 4.52 0.84
CA PHE A 45 9.48 4.34 2.26
C PHE A 45 10.97 4.36 2.56
N LYS A 46 11.78 3.67 1.75
CA LYS A 46 13.24 3.64 1.91
C LYS A 46 13.85 5.04 1.86
N THR A 47 13.41 5.89 0.93
CA THR A 47 13.91 7.27 0.82
C THR A 47 13.43 8.18 1.95
N SER A 48 12.45 7.74 2.74
CA SER A 48 11.89 8.48 3.88
C SER A 48 12.44 7.97 5.22
N GLY A 49 13.54 7.20 5.19
CA GLY A 49 14.22 6.70 6.38
C GLY A 49 13.79 5.32 6.86
N CYS A 50 12.85 4.65 6.19
CA CYS A 50 12.44 3.30 6.57
C CYS A 50 13.56 2.28 6.34
N ASN A 51 13.85 1.46 7.35
CA ASN A 51 14.66 0.26 7.21
C ASN A 51 13.83 -0.90 6.65
N VAL A 52 13.93 -1.13 5.34
CA VAL A 52 13.20 -2.21 4.65
C VAL A 52 13.45 -3.58 5.28
N LYS A 53 14.65 -3.85 5.83
CA LYS A 53 14.95 -5.13 6.47
C LYS A 53 14.10 -5.37 7.71
N THR A 54 13.77 -4.31 8.45
CA THR A 54 12.89 -4.39 9.62
C THR A 54 11.47 -4.78 9.21
N ILE A 55 10.96 -4.24 8.11
CA ILE A 55 9.64 -4.60 7.59
C ILE A 55 9.63 -6.06 7.14
N VAL A 56 10.65 -6.51 6.40
CA VAL A 56 10.76 -7.92 5.99
C VAL A 56 10.79 -8.84 7.20
N ALA A 57 11.65 -8.55 8.19
CA ALA A 57 11.73 -9.35 9.42
C ALA A 57 10.42 -9.37 10.22
N ALA A 58 9.65 -8.27 10.20
CA ALA A 58 8.33 -8.24 10.84
C ALA A 58 7.32 -9.17 10.14
N PHE A 59 7.36 -9.25 8.80
CA PHE A 59 6.52 -10.17 8.03
C PHE A 59 6.91 -11.63 8.28
N ASP A 60 8.21 -11.93 8.33
CA ASP A 60 8.71 -13.27 8.69
C ASP A 60 8.29 -13.65 10.13
N ALA A 61 8.33 -12.70 11.06
CA ALA A 61 7.89 -12.92 12.44
C ALA A 61 6.38 -13.21 12.53
N ILE A 62 5.54 -12.55 11.72
CA ILE A 62 4.11 -12.87 11.63
C ILE A 62 3.91 -14.32 11.18
N ASP A 63 4.66 -14.77 10.17
CA ASP A 63 4.58 -16.15 9.68
C ASP A 63 4.99 -17.15 10.76
N GLU A 64 6.11 -16.92 11.44
CA GLU A 64 6.58 -17.82 12.50
C GLU A 64 5.62 -17.87 13.70
N LEU A 65 5.14 -16.72 14.16
CA LEU A 65 4.21 -16.64 15.31
C LEU A 65 2.86 -17.30 14.99
N SER A 66 2.38 -17.19 13.75
CA SER A 66 1.09 -17.74 13.33
C SER A 66 1.00 -19.28 13.41
N LYS A 67 2.14 -19.98 13.47
CA LYS A 67 2.21 -21.45 13.56
C LYS A 67 1.67 -22.02 14.88
N SER A 68 1.62 -21.21 15.95
CA SER A 68 1.22 -21.66 17.29
C SER A 68 -0.01 -20.90 17.80
N ASP A 69 -0.85 -21.53 18.64
CA ASP A 69 -1.99 -20.86 19.28
C ASP A 69 -1.54 -19.65 20.11
N GLN A 70 -0.45 -19.79 20.86
CA GLN A 70 0.10 -18.72 21.68
C GLN A 70 0.57 -17.54 20.82
N GLY A 71 1.26 -17.81 19.70
CA GLY A 71 1.71 -16.77 18.79
C GLY A 71 0.57 -16.09 18.04
N ARG A 72 -0.47 -16.83 17.64
CA ARG A 72 -1.72 -16.25 17.09
C ARG A 72 -2.41 -15.32 18.09
N ASN A 73 -2.55 -15.75 19.35
CA ASN A 73 -3.10 -14.92 20.42
C ASN A 73 -2.27 -13.65 20.66
N PHE A 74 -0.94 -13.76 20.62
CA PHE A 74 -0.04 -12.62 20.71
C PHE A 74 -0.24 -11.64 19.55
N LEU A 75 -0.30 -12.12 18.30
CA LEU A 75 -0.56 -11.28 17.14
C LEU A 75 -1.92 -10.57 17.23
N ASN A 76 -2.98 -11.28 17.64
CA ASN A 76 -4.32 -10.71 17.84
C ASN A 76 -4.30 -9.55 18.85
N GLN A 77 -3.50 -9.65 19.91
CA GLN A 77 -3.37 -8.61 20.93
C GLN A 77 -2.51 -7.44 20.46
N VAL A 78 -1.35 -7.70 19.86
CA VAL A 78 -0.42 -6.65 19.41
C VAL A 78 -1.03 -5.78 18.32
N PHE A 79 -1.72 -6.39 17.37
CA PHE A 79 -2.40 -5.67 16.28
C PHE A 79 -3.82 -5.22 16.66
N VAL A 80 -4.29 -5.54 17.87
CA VAL A 80 -5.62 -5.19 18.38
C VAL A 80 -6.72 -5.57 17.37
N LEU A 81 -6.67 -6.81 16.88
CA LEU A 81 -7.57 -7.28 15.84
C LEU A 81 -8.99 -7.44 16.39
N ASP A 82 -9.97 -6.93 15.64
CA ASP A 82 -11.38 -7.17 15.91
C ASP A 82 -11.69 -8.67 15.87
N LYS A 83 -12.67 -9.11 16.66
CA LYS A 83 -13.06 -10.53 16.76
C LYS A 83 -13.27 -11.19 15.39
N LYS A 84 -13.84 -10.49 14.42
CA LYS A 84 -14.11 -11.03 13.07
C LYS A 84 -12.86 -11.21 12.19
N SER A 85 -11.72 -10.68 12.62
CA SER A 85 -10.45 -10.66 11.88
C SER A 85 -9.30 -11.25 12.68
N GLN A 86 -9.61 -11.93 13.79
CA GLN A 86 -8.59 -12.65 14.56
C GLN A 86 -7.98 -13.77 13.73
N ILE A 87 -6.70 -13.98 13.94
CA ILE A 87 -5.93 -15.09 13.38
C ILE A 87 -6.26 -16.32 14.22
N GLU A 88 -7.06 -17.24 13.68
CA GLU A 88 -7.45 -18.48 14.35
C GLU A 88 -6.63 -19.66 13.83
N LYS A 89 -6.22 -19.60 12.55
CA LYS A 89 -5.41 -20.59 11.85
C LYS A 89 -4.19 -19.95 11.22
N ILE A 90 -3.23 -20.77 10.81
CA ILE A 90 -1.98 -20.29 10.22
C ILE A 90 -2.24 -19.50 8.91
N GLU A 91 -3.25 -19.90 8.14
CA GLU A 91 -3.61 -19.28 6.86
C GLU A 91 -4.13 -17.85 7.03
N ASP A 92 -4.73 -17.52 8.18
CA ASP A 92 -5.31 -16.21 8.45
C ASP A 92 -4.23 -15.11 8.57
N SER A 93 -2.98 -15.49 8.87
CA SER A 93 -1.84 -14.58 8.93
C SER A 93 -1.61 -13.85 7.61
N LYS A 94 -1.97 -14.48 6.48
CA LYS A 94 -1.91 -13.86 5.15
C LYS A 94 -2.79 -12.62 5.08
N PHE A 95 -3.99 -12.65 5.65
CA PHE A 95 -4.90 -11.51 5.63
C PHE A 95 -4.29 -10.31 6.35
N LEU A 96 -3.66 -10.52 7.51
CA LEU A 96 -2.96 -9.47 8.24
C LEU A 96 -1.81 -8.86 7.41
N LYS A 97 -0.96 -9.70 6.81
CA LYS A 97 0.16 -9.24 5.98
C LYS A 97 -0.31 -8.47 4.74
N ASP A 98 -1.38 -8.94 4.10
CA ASP A 98 -2.00 -8.27 2.95
C ASP A 98 -2.58 -6.92 3.39
N PHE A 99 -3.27 -6.83 4.53
CA PHE A 99 -3.80 -5.59 5.07
C PHE A 99 -2.70 -4.56 5.39
N ILE A 100 -1.61 -4.98 6.02
CA ILE A 100 -0.44 -4.11 6.27
C ILE A 100 0.14 -3.61 4.94
N SER A 101 0.28 -4.51 3.95
CA SER A 101 0.80 -4.17 2.62
C SER A 101 -0.08 -3.16 1.89
N GLU A 102 -1.40 -3.33 1.91
CA GLU A 102 -2.36 -2.39 1.31
C GLU A 102 -2.36 -1.04 2.04
N THR A 103 -2.18 -1.04 3.35
CA THR A 103 -2.02 0.19 4.13
C THR A 103 -0.78 0.95 3.69
N MET A 104 0.37 0.28 3.59
CA MET A 104 1.62 0.90 3.12
C MET A 104 1.49 1.44 1.68
N LYS A 105 0.85 0.69 0.77
CA LYS A 105 0.56 1.16 -0.60
C LYS A 105 -0.31 2.41 -0.59
N SER A 106 -1.38 2.41 0.21
CA SER A 106 -2.29 3.55 0.33
C SER A 106 -1.56 4.78 0.84
N MET A 107 -0.78 4.64 1.92
CA MET A 107 0.06 5.70 2.47
C MET A 107 1.00 6.31 1.43
N ALA A 108 1.63 5.49 0.58
CA ALA A 108 2.51 5.99 -0.47
C ALA A 108 1.78 6.79 -1.56
N MET A 109 0.48 6.55 -1.79
CA MET A 109 -0.32 7.29 -2.76
C MET A 109 -0.87 8.62 -2.23
N ILE A 110 -1.09 8.71 -0.91
CA ILE A 110 -1.72 9.86 -0.24
C ILE A 110 -0.74 10.67 0.62
N ASP A 111 0.54 10.61 0.27
CA ASP A 111 1.63 11.32 0.94
C ASP A 111 1.67 12.80 0.52
N TYR A 112 0.72 13.57 1.05
CA TYR A 112 0.58 15.00 0.74
C TYR A 112 1.45 15.88 1.66
N PRO A 113 1.98 17.01 1.14
CA PRO A 113 2.76 17.97 1.93
C PRO A 113 1.90 18.89 2.80
N TYR A 114 0.63 18.56 3.00
CA TYR A 114 -0.34 19.28 3.82
C TYR A 114 -1.38 18.30 4.37
N PRO A 115 -2.12 18.66 5.43
CA PRO A 115 -3.21 17.83 5.93
C PRO A 115 -4.26 17.56 4.85
N ALA A 116 -4.61 16.30 4.66
CA ALA A 116 -5.55 15.88 3.62
C ALA A 116 -6.59 14.93 4.18
N ASN A 117 -7.76 14.90 3.56
CA ASN A 117 -8.85 14.01 3.94
C ASN A 117 -9.48 13.37 2.69
N PHE A 118 -8.65 12.72 1.86
CA PHE A 118 -9.11 12.07 0.64
C PHE A 118 -9.65 10.66 0.91
N LEU A 119 -8.83 9.77 1.46
CA LEU A 119 -9.24 8.42 1.88
C LEU A 119 -9.58 8.35 3.37
N THR A 120 -8.82 9.07 4.17
CA THR A 120 -8.94 9.17 5.63
C THR A 120 -8.32 10.49 6.07
N PRO A 121 -8.66 11.04 7.25
CA PRO A 121 -7.96 12.20 7.78
C PRO A 121 -6.48 11.88 8.01
N LEU A 122 -5.59 12.66 7.39
CA LEU A 122 -4.15 12.46 7.47
C LEU A 122 -3.43 13.73 7.91
N PRO A 123 -2.38 13.60 8.74
CA PRO A 123 -1.46 14.70 9.01
C PRO A 123 -0.62 15.03 7.77
N VAL A 124 0.03 16.20 7.81
CA VAL A 124 1.12 16.53 6.89
C VAL A 124 2.25 15.49 6.95
N ASN A 125 2.83 15.16 5.80
CA ASN A 125 4.00 14.29 5.63
C ASN A 125 3.88 12.96 6.38
N LEU A 126 2.83 12.20 6.06
CA LEU A 126 2.46 10.98 6.76
C LEU A 126 3.63 10.00 6.90
N LYS A 127 4.45 9.82 5.86
CA LYS A 127 5.56 8.87 5.89
C LYS A 127 6.71 9.33 6.81
N GLU A 128 7.03 10.62 6.85
CA GLU A 128 8.11 11.17 7.68
C GLU A 128 7.76 11.02 9.16
N LYS A 129 6.51 11.32 9.51
CA LYS A 129 5.99 11.10 10.86
C LYS A 129 6.03 9.64 11.31
N MET A 130 5.91 8.69 10.39
CA MET A 130 5.92 7.27 10.75
C MET A 130 7.33 6.73 11.05
N PHE A 131 8.38 7.35 10.47
CA PHE A 131 9.77 6.89 10.63
C PHE A 131 10.67 7.87 11.41
N GLY A 132 10.07 8.90 12.02
CA GLY A 132 10.73 9.72 13.03
C GLY A 132 11.67 10.80 12.48
N TYR A 133 11.26 11.51 11.45
CA TYR A 133 11.87 12.78 11.03
C TYR A 133 10.93 13.96 11.30
#